data_AF-A0A9N9H3H7-F1
#
_entry.id   AF-A0A9N9H3H7-F1
#
_cell.length_a   1.000
_cell.length_b   1.000
_cell.length_c   1.000
_cell.angle_alpha   90.00
_cell.angle_beta   90.00
_cell.angle_gamma   90.00
#
_symmetry.space_group_name_H-M   'P 1'
#
loop_
_entity.id
_entity.type
_entity.pdbx_description
1 polymer ?
#
loop_
_entity_poly.entity_id
_entity_poly.type
_entity_poly.pdbx_seq_one_letter_code
_entity_poly.pdbx_strand_id
1 'polypeptide(L)'
;PVTKREIEEYTYAEIEQKTKRVKGMTMPSSYCKPKEMIRFLDEEDPFMCNHRPHDPEVPITLYHPTFTRFQENCARATVTKEDCASVIELIELMRMVFRYESERQHEFHSWASKYFNLAVGKLPLPGEHQEADIGAVATIGQFSFALLVGKIKNEIGEGGGCAYIQSCASYTKLIGLNNSDIVRQGLNPAFLLYLCGPYLGISRAVLGKDFTMEPLTPIFPLLFMKNDPNAMEALAHVLVALKTGLHELNDYYQFVTESGEFGFSYVKQICSGKLLFLVKGKTGDFQDKLMVLKFTKRYGIDGHNYCAKKKVAPEVYAHNNRTSWTMVVMEYLSEEEYITAHTAIYDRKQDRKVLLKKAEDTVSILHAGGFAHGDLWASNIMVSHDMMQMKVIDFDWCGLDGSATYPHFISTNIPWHHSVDCGKPIKKEHDMYLLKKSFE
;
A
#
# COMPACT_ATOMS: atom_id res chain seq x y z
N PRO A 1 14.12 -23.97 -3.69
CA PRO A 1 12.87 -24.73 -3.86
C PRO A 1 12.17 -24.88 -2.52
N VAL A 2 11.17 -24.03 -2.27
CA VAL A 2 10.28 -24.15 -1.12
C VAL A 2 9.03 -24.87 -1.65
N THR A 3 8.61 -25.95 -1.01
CA THR A 3 7.51 -26.78 -1.51
C THR A 3 6.14 -26.13 -1.29
N LYS A 4 5.13 -26.53 -2.10
CA LYS A 4 3.75 -26.02 -2.08
C LYS A 4 3.10 -26.04 -0.68
N ARG A 5 3.42 -27.05 0.14
CA ARG A 5 2.93 -27.22 1.52
C ARG A 5 3.65 -26.30 2.51
N GLU A 6 4.96 -26.08 2.30
CA GLU A 6 5.75 -25.10 3.08
C GLU A 6 5.31 -23.66 2.76
N ILE A 7 4.87 -23.36 1.53
CA ILE A 7 4.37 -22.03 1.13
C ILE A 7 2.96 -21.75 1.70
N GLU A 8 2.10 -22.76 1.78
CA GLU A 8 0.74 -22.67 2.36
C GLU A 8 0.75 -22.54 3.89
N GLU A 9 1.70 -23.19 4.58
CA GLU A 9 1.87 -23.08 6.03
C GLU A 9 2.69 -21.83 6.46
N TYR A 10 3.61 -21.32 5.62
CA TYR A 10 4.53 -20.25 6.03
C TYR A 10 3.83 -18.95 6.43
N THR A 11 2.95 -18.37 5.60
CA THR A 11 2.56 -16.94 5.77
C THR A 11 1.41 -16.70 6.74
N TYR A 12 0.39 -17.57 6.77
CA TYR A 12 -0.71 -17.43 7.73
C TYR A 12 -0.35 -17.93 9.12
N ALA A 13 0.40 -19.03 9.23
CA ALA A 13 0.90 -19.47 10.52
C ALA A 13 1.85 -18.43 11.11
N GLU A 14 2.66 -17.74 10.29
CA GLU A 14 3.48 -16.61 10.75
C GLU A 14 2.64 -15.42 11.22
N ILE A 15 1.64 -14.96 10.47
CA ILE A 15 0.74 -13.85 10.91
C ILE A 15 -0.03 -14.25 12.17
N GLU A 16 -0.50 -15.50 12.27
CA GLU A 16 -1.19 -16.00 13.45
C GLU A 16 -0.24 -16.20 14.64
N GLN A 17 1.00 -16.65 14.42
CA GLN A 17 2.05 -16.71 15.44
C GLN A 17 2.41 -15.30 15.93
N LYS A 18 2.54 -14.32 15.03
CA LYS A 18 2.77 -12.91 15.39
C LYS A 18 1.59 -12.34 16.17
N THR A 19 0.36 -12.59 15.72
CA THR A 19 -0.87 -12.28 16.47
C THR A 19 -0.85 -12.90 17.88
N LYS A 20 -0.41 -14.17 18.02
CA LYS A 20 -0.25 -14.82 19.34
C LYS A 20 0.79 -14.11 20.20
N ARG A 21 1.90 -13.63 19.62
CA ARG A 21 2.91 -12.83 20.32
C ARG A 21 2.39 -11.45 20.74
N VAL A 22 1.53 -10.81 19.93
CA VAL A 22 0.87 -9.56 20.31
C VAL A 22 -0.01 -9.74 21.56
N LYS A 23 -0.60 -10.93 21.80
CA LYS A 23 -1.36 -11.19 23.04
C LYS A 23 -0.50 -11.07 24.30
N GLY A 24 0.79 -11.39 24.22
CA GLY A 24 1.77 -11.24 25.31
C GLY A 24 2.28 -9.81 25.48
N MET A 25 1.93 -8.88 24.58
CA MET A 25 2.41 -7.51 24.60
C MET A 25 1.78 -6.71 25.74
N THR A 26 2.62 -6.07 26.55
CA THR A 26 2.18 -5.14 27.60
C THR A 26 1.41 -3.96 27.00
N MET A 27 0.68 -3.21 27.83
CA MET A 27 -0.01 -2.00 27.36
C MET A 27 0.97 -1.01 26.68
N PRO A 28 0.54 -0.23 25.67
CA PRO A 28 1.43 0.63 24.90
C PRO A 28 2.31 1.55 25.74
N SER A 29 1.75 2.12 26.82
CA SER A 29 2.48 2.98 27.78
C SER A 29 3.59 2.28 28.55
N SER A 30 3.49 0.96 28.74
CA SER A 30 4.54 0.13 29.34
C SER A 30 5.55 -0.35 28.30
N TYR A 31 5.07 -0.80 27.14
CA TYR A 31 5.92 -1.29 26.05
C TYR A 31 6.97 -0.26 25.61
N CYS A 32 6.60 1.01 25.58
CA CYS A 32 7.51 2.09 25.16
C CYS A 32 8.66 2.41 26.15
N LYS A 33 8.70 1.75 27.31
CA LYS A 33 9.76 1.96 28.32
C LYS A 33 11.02 1.18 27.91
N PRO A 34 12.23 1.75 28.06
CA PRO A 34 13.47 1.08 27.69
C PRO A 34 13.62 -0.33 28.27
N LYS A 35 13.22 -0.53 29.55
CA LYS A 35 13.28 -1.84 30.21
C LYS A 35 12.47 -2.93 29.50
N GLU A 36 11.32 -2.58 28.91
CA GLU A 36 10.53 -3.53 28.13
C GLU A 36 11.13 -3.71 26.74
N MET A 37 11.54 -2.63 26.07
CA MET A 37 12.16 -2.71 24.74
C MET A 37 13.45 -3.55 24.72
N ILE A 38 14.24 -3.51 25.80
CA ILE A 38 15.48 -4.30 25.96
C ILE A 38 15.22 -5.80 25.80
N ARG A 39 14.04 -6.29 26.19
CA ARG A 39 13.69 -7.72 26.10
C ARG A 39 13.62 -8.23 24.66
N PHE A 40 13.49 -7.32 23.70
CA PHE A 40 13.32 -7.61 22.28
C PHE A 40 14.60 -7.31 21.47
N LEU A 41 15.72 -6.95 22.12
CA LEU A 41 16.95 -6.56 21.42
C LEU A 41 17.54 -7.69 20.57
N ASP A 42 17.61 -8.88 21.15
CA ASP A 42 18.25 -10.05 20.54
C ASP A 42 17.23 -11.02 19.91
N GLU A 43 16.00 -10.56 19.63
CA GLU A 43 15.02 -11.39 18.94
C GLU A 43 15.44 -11.63 17.48
N GLU A 44 15.64 -12.90 17.11
CA GLU A 44 15.97 -13.31 15.74
C GLU A 44 14.78 -13.14 14.76
N ASP A 45 13.54 -13.17 15.27
CA ASP A 45 12.31 -12.94 14.50
C ASP A 45 11.47 -11.88 15.23
N PRO A 46 11.67 -10.58 15.01
CA PRO A 46 10.89 -9.54 15.67
C PRO A 46 9.50 -9.41 15.04
N PHE A 47 8.44 -9.39 15.86
CA PHE A 47 7.08 -9.19 15.31
C PHE A 47 6.80 -7.73 14.91
N MET A 48 7.59 -6.78 15.40
CA MET A 48 7.43 -5.34 15.13
C MET A 48 8.76 -4.70 14.74
N CYS A 49 8.79 -4.06 13.57
CA CYS A 49 9.96 -3.40 13.00
C CYS A 49 9.68 -1.90 12.84
N ASN A 50 10.33 -1.09 13.67
CA ASN A 50 10.12 0.36 13.72
C ASN A 50 11.43 1.16 13.71
N HIS A 51 12.52 0.53 13.23
CA HIS A 51 13.92 0.96 13.28
C HIS A 51 14.53 0.99 14.69
N ARG A 52 13.87 0.38 15.69
CA ARG A 52 14.32 0.37 17.09
C ARG A 52 13.95 -0.94 17.82
N PRO A 53 14.86 -1.92 17.89
CA PRO A 53 16.19 -1.97 17.24
C PRO A 53 16.13 -2.51 15.81
N HIS A 54 15.00 -3.10 15.42
CA HIS A 54 14.89 -3.88 14.20
C HIS A 54 14.41 -3.02 13.04
N ASP A 55 15.16 -3.09 11.95
CA ASP A 55 14.82 -2.46 10.68
C ASP A 55 13.82 -3.33 9.90
N PRO A 56 12.89 -2.72 9.15
CA PRO A 56 12.05 -3.47 8.24
C PRO A 56 12.85 -4.00 7.05
N GLU A 57 12.65 -5.27 6.70
CA GLU A 57 13.28 -5.90 5.52
C GLU A 57 12.79 -5.27 4.21
N VAL A 58 11.53 -4.84 4.17
CA VAL A 58 10.88 -4.27 2.98
C VAL A 58 10.59 -2.79 3.23
N PRO A 59 11.07 -1.87 2.38
CA PRO A 59 10.73 -0.45 2.48
C PRO A 59 9.23 -0.26 2.49
N ILE A 60 8.70 0.44 3.49
CA ILE A 60 7.25 0.43 3.70
C ILE A 60 6.47 1.18 2.60
N THR A 61 7.14 2.06 1.83
CA THR A 61 6.62 2.67 0.58
C THR A 61 6.11 1.63 -0.41
N LEU A 62 6.67 0.43 -0.39
CA LEU A 62 6.33 -0.65 -1.30
C LEU A 62 5.02 -1.36 -0.94
N TYR A 63 4.50 -1.18 0.28
CA TYR A 63 3.24 -1.81 0.69
C TYR A 63 2.01 -0.98 0.32
N HIS A 64 2.10 0.35 0.29
CA HIS A 64 0.95 1.17 -0.09
C HIS A 64 1.38 2.52 -0.69
N PRO A 65 0.94 2.87 -1.92
CA PRO A 65 1.44 4.04 -2.63
C PRO A 65 0.90 5.36 -2.09
N THR A 66 -0.09 5.34 -1.19
CA THR A 66 -0.46 6.55 -0.43
C THR A 66 0.73 7.08 0.36
N PHE A 67 1.64 6.22 0.83
CA PHE A 67 2.82 6.69 1.55
C PHE A 67 3.84 7.37 0.63
N THR A 68 4.02 6.88 -0.59
CA THR A 68 4.83 7.56 -1.61
C THR A 68 4.22 8.90 -1.99
N ARG A 69 2.91 8.94 -2.25
CA ARG A 69 2.20 10.19 -2.57
C ARG A 69 2.20 11.18 -1.41
N PHE A 70 2.14 10.72 -0.17
CA PHE A 70 2.33 11.57 1.00
C PHE A 70 3.68 12.29 0.91
N GLN A 71 4.77 11.56 0.67
CA GLN A 71 6.11 12.14 0.56
C GLN A 71 6.22 13.12 -0.61
N GLU A 72 5.62 12.81 -1.75
CA GLU A 72 5.53 13.73 -2.89
C GLU A 72 4.75 14.99 -2.52
N ASN A 73 3.58 14.86 -1.88
CA ASN A 73 2.73 15.96 -1.46
C ASN A 73 3.39 16.85 -0.40
N CYS A 74 4.23 16.29 0.48
CA CYS A 74 5.06 17.11 1.38
C CYS A 74 5.97 18.10 0.64
N ALA A 75 6.35 17.80 -0.61
CA ALA A 75 7.19 18.68 -1.43
C ALA A 75 6.39 19.55 -2.40
N ARG A 76 5.21 19.10 -2.86
CA ARG A 76 4.52 19.71 -4.02
C ARG A 76 3.00 19.89 -3.89
N ALA A 77 2.42 19.65 -2.72
CA ALA A 77 0.98 19.78 -2.55
C ALA A 77 0.51 21.21 -2.88
N THR A 78 -0.63 21.33 -3.55
CA THR A 78 -1.29 22.62 -3.69
C THR A 78 -2.00 22.96 -2.38
N VAL A 79 -1.51 23.97 -1.67
CA VAL A 79 -2.10 24.45 -0.40
C VAL A 79 -3.13 25.53 -0.69
N THR A 80 -4.34 25.37 -0.17
CA THR A 80 -5.40 26.37 -0.30
C THR A 80 -5.36 27.41 0.81
N LYS A 81 -6.13 28.49 0.67
CA LYS A 81 -6.26 29.51 1.72
C LYS A 81 -6.91 28.92 2.97
N GLU A 82 -7.88 28.02 2.79
CA GLU A 82 -8.57 27.30 3.85
C GLU A 82 -7.59 26.39 4.61
N ASP A 83 -6.69 25.69 3.90
CA ASP A 83 -5.66 24.88 4.54
C ASP A 83 -4.71 25.74 5.38
N CYS A 84 -4.23 26.87 4.83
CA CYS A 84 -3.41 27.82 5.59
C CYS A 84 -4.11 28.32 6.86
N ALA A 85 -5.40 28.66 6.77
CA ALA A 85 -6.18 29.13 7.92
C ALA A 85 -6.28 28.05 9.00
N SER A 86 -6.55 26.79 8.62
CA SER A 86 -6.58 25.67 9.56
C SER A 86 -5.21 25.34 10.17
N VAL A 87 -4.12 25.51 9.41
CA VAL A 87 -2.75 25.33 9.94
C VAL A 87 -2.44 26.38 11.00
N ILE A 88 -2.83 27.65 10.78
CA ILE A 88 -2.67 28.73 11.76
C ILE A 88 -3.51 28.45 13.00
N GLU A 89 -4.78 28.03 12.85
CA GLU A 89 -5.67 27.62 13.95
C GLU A 89 -5.00 26.51 14.79
N LEU A 90 -4.42 25.48 14.15
CA LEU A 90 -3.71 24.42 14.87
C LEU A 90 -2.53 24.94 15.68
N ILE A 91 -1.72 25.83 15.09
CA ILE A 91 -0.57 26.44 15.77
C ILE A 91 -1.01 27.22 16.99
N GLU A 92 -2.07 28.03 16.87
CA GLU A 92 -2.60 28.83 17.98
C GLU A 92 -3.13 27.95 19.12
N LEU A 93 -3.78 26.83 18.80
CA LEU A 93 -4.26 25.88 19.80
C LEU A 93 -3.10 25.12 20.47
N MET A 94 -2.21 24.51 19.69
CA MET A 94 -1.24 23.53 20.20
C MET A 94 0.03 24.15 20.78
N ARG A 95 0.28 25.45 20.55
CA ARG A 95 1.35 26.19 21.23
C ARG A 95 1.06 26.47 22.71
N MET A 96 -0.20 26.34 23.12
CA MET A 96 -0.61 26.64 24.49
C MET A 96 -0.16 25.54 25.45
N VAL A 97 0.08 25.93 26.69
CA VAL A 97 0.33 24.99 27.78
C VAL A 97 -1.01 24.60 28.39
N PHE A 98 -1.26 23.29 28.48
CA PHE A 98 -2.50 22.74 29.00
C PHE A 98 -2.29 22.23 30.42
N ARG A 99 -3.31 22.36 31.28
CA ARG A 99 -3.24 21.85 32.64
C ARG A 99 -3.37 20.32 32.65
N TYR A 100 -4.18 19.76 31.76
CA TYR A 100 -4.42 18.33 31.65
C TYR A 100 -4.28 17.84 30.21
N GLU A 101 -3.70 16.65 30.02
CA GLU A 101 -3.57 16.03 28.67
C GLU A 101 -4.93 15.89 27.98
N SER A 102 -6.01 15.66 28.74
CA SER A 102 -7.37 15.56 28.21
C SER A 102 -7.87 16.86 27.56
N GLU A 103 -7.47 18.03 28.06
CA GLU A 103 -7.84 19.32 27.47
C GLU A 103 -7.13 19.49 26.11
N ARG A 104 -5.82 19.18 26.08
CA ARG A 104 -5.03 19.19 24.86
C ARG A 104 -5.59 18.22 23.80
N GLN A 105 -5.95 17.01 24.24
CA GLN A 105 -6.59 16.01 23.40
C GLN A 105 -7.90 16.54 22.80
N HIS A 106 -8.77 17.12 23.63
CA HIS A 106 -10.05 17.66 23.18
C HIS A 106 -9.89 18.74 22.09
N GLU A 107 -9.03 19.72 22.31
CA GLU A 107 -8.77 20.78 21.32
C GLU A 107 -8.21 20.22 20.02
N PHE A 108 -7.26 19.28 20.09
CA PHE A 108 -6.72 18.63 18.89
C PHE A 108 -7.78 17.80 18.15
N HIS A 109 -8.61 17.03 18.86
CA HIS A 109 -9.68 16.21 18.26
C HIS A 109 -10.71 17.07 17.54
N SER A 110 -11.12 18.19 18.14
CA SER A 110 -12.05 19.15 17.54
C SER A 110 -11.48 19.71 16.23
N TRP A 111 -10.25 20.21 16.26
CA TRP A 111 -9.57 20.72 15.08
C TRP A 111 -9.39 19.65 13.99
N ALA A 112 -8.86 18.48 14.36
CA ALA A 112 -8.54 17.42 13.43
C ALA A 112 -9.79 16.86 12.76
N SER A 113 -10.90 16.75 13.50
CA SER A 113 -12.16 16.27 12.94
C SER A 113 -12.70 17.20 11.86
N LYS A 114 -12.64 18.51 12.12
CA LYS A 114 -13.05 19.55 11.17
C LYS A 114 -12.13 19.60 9.95
N TYR A 115 -10.81 19.63 10.16
CA TYR A 115 -9.85 19.81 9.08
C TYR A 115 -9.73 18.59 8.15
N PHE A 116 -9.69 17.39 8.72
CA PHE A 116 -9.62 16.14 7.95
C PHE A 116 -11.00 15.66 7.47
N ASN A 117 -12.09 16.28 7.93
CA ASN A 117 -13.46 15.83 7.64
C ASN A 117 -13.66 14.33 7.94
N LEU A 118 -13.17 13.92 9.12
CA LEU A 118 -13.22 12.55 9.65
C LEU A 118 -13.57 12.61 11.14
N ALA A 119 -14.20 11.58 11.70
CA ALA A 119 -14.38 11.51 13.15
C ALA A 119 -13.04 11.18 13.81
N VAL A 120 -12.38 12.19 14.40
CA VAL A 120 -11.11 12.03 15.12
C VAL A 120 -11.36 12.10 16.62
N GLY A 121 -10.92 11.08 17.36
CA GLY A 121 -11.07 11.04 18.81
C GLY A 121 -10.20 9.97 19.45
N LYS A 122 -10.55 9.53 20.66
CA LYS A 122 -9.91 8.38 21.30
C LYS A 122 -10.33 7.09 20.60
N LEU A 123 -9.38 6.15 20.43
CA LEU A 123 -9.64 4.86 19.82
C LEU A 123 -9.51 3.74 20.84
N PRO A 124 -10.60 3.01 21.15
CA PRO A 124 -10.52 1.82 21.98
C PRO A 124 -9.54 0.80 21.39
N LEU A 125 -8.64 0.29 22.22
CA LEU A 125 -7.72 -0.78 21.86
C LEU A 125 -8.22 -2.10 22.45
N PRO A 126 -7.90 -3.25 21.83
CA PRO A 126 -8.18 -4.54 22.44
C PRO A 126 -7.52 -4.70 23.82
N GLY A 127 -8.33 -4.99 24.83
CA GLY A 127 -7.93 -5.11 26.25
C GLY A 127 -8.72 -4.16 27.15
N GLU A 128 -8.81 -4.49 28.45
CA GLU A 128 -9.54 -3.65 29.40
C GLU A 128 -8.90 -2.26 29.53
N HIS A 129 -9.74 -1.23 29.43
CA HIS A 129 -9.41 0.18 29.67
C HIS A 129 -8.18 0.71 28.93
N GLN A 130 -7.92 0.20 27.72
CA GLN A 130 -6.83 0.67 26.85
C GLN A 130 -7.37 1.46 25.66
N GLU A 131 -6.76 2.59 25.38
CA GLU A 131 -7.12 3.46 24.26
C GLU A 131 -5.87 4.14 23.68
N ALA A 132 -5.91 4.42 22.39
CA ALA A 132 -5.02 5.39 21.77
C ALA A 132 -5.64 6.79 21.89
N ASP A 133 -4.81 7.81 22.12
CA ASP A 133 -5.31 9.17 22.32
C ASP A 133 -5.86 9.77 21.02
N ILE A 134 -5.39 9.30 19.86
CA ILE A 134 -5.85 9.73 18.54
C ILE A 134 -6.25 8.51 17.73
N GLY A 135 -7.40 8.62 17.07
CA GLY A 135 -8.01 7.59 16.26
C GLY A 135 -8.89 8.20 15.19
N ALA A 136 -8.73 7.72 13.96
CA ALA A 136 -9.73 7.85 12.91
C ALA A 136 -9.86 6.51 12.21
N VAL A 137 -11.09 6.07 11.94
CA VAL A 137 -11.37 4.76 11.34
C VAL A 137 -12.27 4.88 10.13
N ALA A 138 -12.06 4.00 9.14
CA ALA A 138 -13.03 3.72 8.11
C ALA A 138 -13.95 2.60 8.61
N THR A 139 -15.23 2.92 8.82
CA THR A 139 -16.26 1.95 9.21
C THR A 139 -16.97 1.43 7.98
N ILE A 140 -16.90 0.12 7.74
CA ILE A 140 -17.49 -0.51 6.56
C ILE A 140 -18.21 -1.78 6.99
N GLY A 141 -19.55 -1.73 6.96
CA GLY A 141 -20.39 -2.74 7.59
C GLY A 141 -20.06 -2.88 9.08
N GLN A 142 -19.70 -4.08 9.50
CA GLN A 142 -19.30 -4.38 10.88
C GLN A 142 -17.80 -4.22 11.15
N PHE A 143 -16.99 -3.91 10.14
CA PHE A 143 -15.54 -3.80 10.26
C PHE A 143 -15.12 -2.35 10.44
N SER A 144 -14.04 -2.14 11.20
CA SER A 144 -13.40 -0.85 11.39
C SER A 144 -11.92 -0.97 11.08
N PHE A 145 -11.44 -0.16 10.15
CA PHE A 145 -10.04 -0.12 9.72
C PHE A 145 -9.40 1.19 10.15
N ALA A 146 -8.17 1.12 10.67
CA ALA A 146 -7.46 2.30 11.12
C ALA A 146 -6.98 3.16 9.95
N LEU A 147 -7.35 4.43 9.95
CA LEU A 147 -6.78 5.46 9.07
C LEU A 147 -5.66 6.21 9.79
N LEU A 148 -5.91 6.55 11.06
CA LEU A 148 -5.02 7.30 11.94
C LEU A 148 -5.00 6.67 13.32
N VAL A 149 -3.80 6.48 13.89
CA VAL A 149 -3.60 6.07 15.29
C VAL A 149 -2.52 6.94 15.91
N GLY A 150 -2.69 7.42 17.13
CA GLY A 150 -1.70 8.32 17.69
C GLY A 150 -1.71 8.53 19.19
N LYS A 151 -0.70 9.27 19.65
CA LYS A 151 -0.45 9.60 21.05
C LYS A 151 -0.28 11.10 21.23
N ILE A 152 -0.94 11.65 22.24
CA ILE A 152 -0.80 13.04 22.67
C ILE A 152 -0.12 13.05 24.03
N LYS A 153 0.84 13.96 24.21
CA LYS A 153 1.47 14.28 25.48
C LYS A 153 1.48 15.77 25.69
N ASN A 154 1.34 16.18 26.95
CA ASN A 154 1.38 17.59 27.28
C ASN A 154 2.74 18.20 26.92
N GLU A 155 3.85 17.51 27.20
CA GLU A 155 5.19 17.92 26.77
C GLU A 155 6.10 16.77 26.31
N ILE A 156 7.20 17.12 25.63
CA ILE A 156 8.28 16.17 25.33
C ILE A 156 8.90 15.65 26.65
N GLY A 157 9.00 14.33 26.77
CA GLY A 157 9.60 13.67 27.95
C GLY A 157 8.60 13.32 29.05
N GLU A 158 7.37 13.81 28.97
CA GLU A 158 6.34 13.52 29.97
C GLU A 158 5.89 12.04 29.95
N GLY A 159 5.58 11.49 31.13
CA GLY A 159 5.12 10.10 31.27
C GLY A 159 6.17 9.02 30.97
N GLY A 160 7.45 9.37 30.82
CA GLY A 160 8.58 8.42 30.82
C GLY A 160 8.64 7.44 29.63
N GLY A 161 8.03 7.79 28.49
CA GLY A 161 7.95 6.92 27.32
C GLY A 161 7.88 7.68 26.00
N CYS A 162 8.33 7.06 24.90
CA CYS A 162 8.33 7.70 23.58
C CYS A 162 6.92 7.63 22.94
N ALA A 163 6.34 8.77 22.56
CA ALA A 163 5.00 8.83 21.95
C ALA A 163 4.92 8.11 20.59
N TYR A 164 5.99 8.16 19.79
CA TYR A 164 6.09 7.36 18.56
C TYR A 164 5.98 5.86 18.85
N ILE A 165 6.76 5.34 19.82
CA ILE A 165 6.72 3.92 20.19
C ILE A 165 5.36 3.52 20.79
N GLN A 166 4.72 4.39 21.56
CA GLN A 166 3.34 4.14 22.03
C GLN A 166 2.34 4.06 20.88
N SER A 167 2.49 4.91 19.85
CA SER A 167 1.64 4.89 18.66
C SER A 167 1.84 3.60 17.86
N CYS A 168 3.09 3.18 17.67
CA CYS A 168 3.46 1.88 17.10
C CYS A 168 2.79 0.72 17.85
N ALA A 169 2.94 0.67 19.17
CA ALA A 169 2.35 -0.38 19.99
C ALA A 169 0.81 -0.39 19.95
N SER A 170 0.20 0.79 19.89
CA SER A 170 -1.25 0.92 19.79
C SER A 170 -1.77 0.37 18.46
N TYR A 171 -1.12 0.71 17.34
CA TYR A 171 -1.43 0.14 16.03
C TYR A 171 -1.27 -1.39 16.01
N THR A 172 -0.14 -1.90 16.51
CA THR A 172 0.13 -3.34 16.56
C THR A 172 -0.95 -4.09 17.35
N LYS A 173 -1.37 -3.57 18.50
CA LYS A 173 -2.46 -4.17 19.28
C LYS A 173 -3.80 -4.11 18.56
N LEU A 174 -4.13 -2.96 17.99
CA LEU A 174 -5.40 -2.75 17.30
C LEU A 174 -5.62 -3.77 16.19
N ILE A 175 -4.59 -4.00 15.39
CA ILE A 175 -4.66 -4.94 14.26
C ILE A 175 -4.44 -6.37 14.76
N GLY A 176 -3.36 -6.64 15.49
CA GLY A 176 -2.98 -7.99 15.90
C GLY A 176 -3.96 -8.67 16.85
N LEU A 177 -4.74 -7.91 17.63
CA LEU A 177 -5.76 -8.48 18.53
C LEU A 177 -7.18 -8.29 18.00
N ASN A 178 -7.35 -7.93 16.73
CA ASN A 178 -8.67 -7.78 16.14
C ASN A 178 -9.36 -9.15 16.02
N ASN A 179 -10.63 -9.23 16.42
CA ASN A 179 -11.39 -10.49 16.34
C ASN A 179 -11.73 -10.88 14.88
N SER A 180 -11.64 -9.95 13.93
CA SER A 180 -11.87 -10.21 12.52
C SER A 180 -10.61 -10.72 11.82
N ASP A 181 -10.70 -11.92 11.24
CA ASP A 181 -9.65 -12.45 10.36
C ASP A 181 -9.44 -11.55 9.13
N ILE A 182 -10.50 -10.90 8.62
CA ILE A 182 -10.38 -9.98 7.46
C ILE A 182 -9.45 -8.82 7.80
N VAL A 183 -9.55 -8.28 9.02
CA VAL A 183 -8.64 -7.23 9.47
C VAL A 183 -7.24 -7.83 9.67
N ARG A 184 -7.09 -8.94 10.39
CA ARG A 184 -5.77 -9.53 10.69
C ARG A 184 -5.00 -10.05 9.47
N GLN A 185 -5.70 -10.34 8.36
CA GLN A 185 -5.10 -10.83 7.12
C GLN A 185 -4.91 -9.72 6.07
N GLY A 186 -5.36 -8.50 6.35
CA GLY A 186 -5.19 -7.35 5.47
C GLY A 186 -3.83 -6.65 5.65
N LEU A 187 -3.48 -5.80 4.68
CA LEU A 187 -2.28 -4.95 4.80
C LEU A 187 -2.39 -3.90 5.90
N ASN A 188 -3.59 -3.44 6.25
CA ASN A 188 -3.85 -2.43 7.26
C ASN A 188 -2.98 -1.15 7.19
N PRO A 189 -2.74 -0.54 6.01
CA PRO A 189 -2.00 0.72 5.95
C PRO A 189 -2.67 1.80 6.80
N ALA A 190 -1.91 2.44 7.69
CA ALA A 190 -2.39 3.52 8.54
C ALA A 190 -1.33 4.61 8.70
N PHE A 191 -1.76 5.85 8.93
CA PHE A 191 -0.88 6.89 9.44
C PHE A 191 -0.78 6.80 10.96
N LEU A 192 0.41 7.07 11.48
CA LEU A 192 0.63 7.26 12.90
C LEU A 192 0.93 8.72 13.18
N LEU A 193 0.39 9.27 14.27
CA LEU A 193 0.63 10.65 14.67
C LEU A 193 1.05 10.71 16.13
N TYR A 194 2.09 11.47 16.43
CA TYR A 194 2.51 11.72 17.79
C TYR A 194 2.72 13.21 18.01
N LEU A 195 2.04 13.74 19.02
CA LEU A 195 2.05 15.15 19.38
C LEU A 195 2.51 15.27 20.84
N CYS A 196 3.65 15.90 21.07
CA CYS A 196 4.20 16.11 22.41
C CYS A 196 4.50 17.60 22.59
N GLY A 197 3.77 18.31 23.45
CA GLY A 197 3.92 19.76 23.42
C GLY A 197 3.52 20.30 22.03
N PRO A 198 4.10 21.42 21.59
CA PRO A 198 3.88 21.93 20.24
C PRO A 198 4.60 21.11 19.16
N TYR A 199 5.04 19.88 19.40
CA TYR A 199 5.87 19.13 18.46
C TYR A 199 5.10 17.96 17.85
N LEU A 200 4.88 18.04 16.53
CA LEU A 200 4.10 17.09 15.74
C LEU A 200 5.01 16.22 14.88
N GLY A 201 4.88 14.90 14.98
CA GLY A 201 5.49 13.97 14.04
C GLY A 201 4.46 13.05 13.42
N ILE A 202 4.72 12.67 12.17
CA ILE A 202 3.90 11.74 11.40
C ILE A 202 4.77 10.54 11.00
N SER A 203 4.22 9.36 11.21
CA SER A 203 4.78 8.08 10.77
C SER A 203 3.72 7.31 9.98
N ARG A 204 4.11 6.15 9.47
CA ARG A 204 3.25 5.20 8.77
C ARG A 204 3.38 3.83 9.39
N ALA A 205 2.34 3.02 9.20
CA ALA A 205 2.31 1.65 9.64
C ALA A 205 1.63 0.75 8.60
N VAL A 206 2.05 -0.51 8.55
CA VAL A 206 1.44 -1.55 7.73
C VAL A 206 1.66 -2.91 8.39
N LEU A 207 0.76 -3.85 8.14
CA LEU A 207 0.94 -5.27 8.44
C LEU A 207 1.37 -5.97 7.14
N GLY A 208 2.67 -6.19 7.01
CA GLY A 208 3.26 -6.98 5.93
C GLY A 208 3.54 -8.40 6.41
N LYS A 209 4.80 -8.84 6.28
CA LYS A 209 5.33 -10.00 7.03
C LYS A 209 5.34 -9.69 8.53
N ASP A 210 5.67 -8.44 8.88
CA ASP A 210 5.78 -7.89 10.24
C ASP A 210 4.86 -6.68 10.42
N PHE A 211 4.67 -6.28 11.67
CA PHE A 211 4.17 -4.94 11.96
C PHE A 211 5.29 -3.94 11.66
N THR A 212 5.22 -3.30 10.50
CA THR A 212 6.26 -2.38 10.03
C THR A 212 5.82 -0.94 10.18
N MET A 213 6.68 -0.13 10.81
CA MET A 213 6.44 1.28 11.06
C MET A 213 7.67 2.10 10.70
N GLU A 214 7.45 3.30 10.15
CA GLU A 214 8.54 4.20 9.79
C GLU A 214 8.14 5.67 9.97
N PRO A 215 9.02 6.53 10.52
CA PRO A 215 8.82 7.98 10.47
C PRO A 215 8.72 8.49 9.03
N LEU A 216 7.67 9.25 8.75
CA LEU A 216 7.45 9.88 7.45
C LEU A 216 8.00 11.31 7.40
N THR A 217 8.10 11.95 8.56
CA THR A 217 8.52 13.34 8.68
C THR A 217 9.53 13.54 9.81
N PRO A 218 10.32 14.62 9.77
CA PRO A 218 10.89 15.16 10.99
C PRO A 218 9.78 15.59 11.96
N ILE A 219 10.16 15.90 13.19
CA ILE A 219 9.25 16.49 14.16
C ILE A 219 9.12 17.99 13.87
N PHE A 220 7.90 18.43 13.53
CA PHE A 220 7.59 19.81 13.22
C PHE A 220 7.17 20.59 14.47
N PRO A 221 7.73 21.80 14.70
CA PRO A 221 7.20 22.71 15.68
C PRO A 221 5.90 23.37 15.15
N LEU A 222 4.80 23.21 15.88
CA LEU A 222 3.55 23.94 15.75
C LEU A 222 3.70 25.32 16.40
N LEU A 223 4.64 26.11 15.89
CA LEU A 223 4.96 27.46 16.34
C LEU A 223 4.91 28.41 15.15
N PHE A 224 4.43 29.62 15.38
CA PHE A 224 4.36 30.63 14.31
C PHE A 224 5.74 31.22 14.03
N MET A 225 6.47 30.62 13.09
CA MET A 225 7.82 31.04 12.72
C MET A 225 7.79 32.11 11.63
N LYS A 226 7.37 33.32 12.00
CA LYS A 226 7.18 34.46 11.07
C LYS A 226 8.38 34.79 10.17
N ASN A 227 9.60 34.44 10.61
CA ASN A 227 10.84 34.72 9.88
C ASN A 227 11.37 33.49 9.11
N ASP A 228 10.62 32.38 9.11
CA ASP A 228 10.94 31.15 8.39
C ASP A 228 9.73 30.69 7.56
N PRO A 229 9.48 31.34 6.41
CA PRO A 229 8.34 31.01 5.55
C PRO A 229 8.43 29.57 5.03
N ASN A 230 9.64 29.04 4.80
CA ASN A 230 9.83 27.68 4.31
C ASN A 230 9.34 26.64 5.32
N ALA A 231 9.57 26.86 6.61
CA ALA A 231 9.06 25.97 7.65
C ALA A 231 7.52 26.03 7.78
N MET A 232 6.93 27.23 7.62
CA MET A 232 5.48 27.40 7.61
C MET A 232 4.84 26.69 6.41
N GLU A 233 5.46 26.82 5.23
CA GLU A 233 5.04 26.13 4.01
C GLU A 233 5.17 24.61 4.14
N ALA A 234 6.30 24.12 4.67
CA ALA A 234 6.51 22.69 4.92
C ALA A 234 5.45 22.10 5.86
N LEU A 235 5.09 22.81 6.93
CA LEU A 235 4.02 22.37 7.84
C LEU A 235 2.67 22.28 7.12
N ALA A 236 2.34 23.27 6.28
CA ALA A 236 1.11 23.26 5.50
C ALA A 236 1.08 22.09 4.50
N HIS A 237 2.16 21.87 3.74
CA HIS A 237 2.28 20.73 2.82
C HIS A 237 2.10 19.40 3.53
N VAL A 238 2.72 19.23 4.70
CA VAL A 238 2.62 17.99 5.49
C VAL A 238 1.20 17.72 5.97
N LEU A 239 0.48 18.75 6.42
CA LEU A 239 -0.91 18.61 6.86
C LEU A 239 -1.88 18.36 5.70
N VAL A 240 -1.65 18.97 4.54
CA VAL A 240 -2.41 18.67 3.30
C VAL A 240 -2.11 17.25 2.81
N ALA A 241 -0.84 16.82 2.86
CA ALA A 241 -0.43 15.47 2.51
C ALA A 241 -1.10 14.43 3.43
N LEU A 242 -1.15 14.69 4.74
CA LEU A 242 -1.83 13.82 5.71
C LEU A 242 -3.33 13.76 5.42
N LYS A 243 -4.00 14.91 5.25
CA LYS A 243 -5.43 14.99 4.90
C LYS A 243 -5.75 14.17 3.67
N THR A 244 -4.97 14.36 2.59
CA THR A 244 -5.12 13.63 1.33
C THR A 244 -4.92 12.12 1.55
N GLY A 245 -3.85 11.75 2.27
CA GLY A 245 -3.54 10.36 2.55
C GLY A 245 -4.63 9.66 3.36
N LEU A 246 -5.22 10.31 4.36
CA LEU A 246 -6.31 9.75 5.15
C LEU A 246 -7.55 9.45 4.30
N HIS A 247 -7.91 10.35 3.37
CA HIS A 247 -9.00 10.10 2.43
C HIS A 247 -8.67 8.97 1.44
N GLU A 248 -7.44 8.90 0.93
CA GLU A 248 -7.03 7.79 0.05
C GLU A 248 -7.07 6.43 0.76
N LEU A 249 -6.70 6.37 2.04
CA LEU A 249 -6.83 5.15 2.84
C LEU A 249 -8.30 4.81 3.09
N ASN A 250 -9.15 5.80 3.33
CA ASN A 250 -10.58 5.59 3.49
C ASN A 250 -11.20 5.01 2.20
N ASP A 251 -10.88 5.58 1.04
CA ASP A 251 -11.29 5.06 -0.27
C ASP A 251 -10.78 3.63 -0.47
N TYR A 252 -9.51 3.37 -0.13
CA TYR A 252 -8.92 2.03 -0.21
C TYR A 252 -9.68 1.00 0.63
N TYR A 253 -10.01 1.31 1.89
CA TYR A 253 -10.73 0.36 2.73
C TYR A 253 -12.16 0.13 2.25
N GLN A 254 -12.87 1.20 1.85
CA GLN A 254 -14.21 1.09 1.26
C GLN A 254 -14.17 0.12 0.09
N PHE A 255 -13.18 0.33 -0.76
CA PHE A 255 -12.96 -0.48 -1.94
C PHE A 255 -12.65 -1.95 -1.64
N VAL A 256 -11.70 -2.23 -0.74
CA VAL A 256 -11.34 -3.61 -0.34
C VAL A 256 -12.53 -4.35 0.26
N THR A 257 -13.36 -3.66 1.05
CA THR A 257 -14.47 -4.31 1.78
C THR A 257 -15.68 -4.56 0.89
N GLU A 258 -16.03 -3.62 0.00
CA GLU A 258 -17.10 -3.83 -1.00
C GLU A 258 -16.68 -4.87 -2.03
N SER A 259 -15.40 -4.88 -2.41
CA SER A 259 -14.81 -5.99 -3.18
C SER A 259 -14.84 -7.33 -2.43
N GLY A 260 -15.09 -7.30 -1.12
CA GLY A 260 -15.36 -8.47 -0.29
C GLY A 260 -16.66 -9.19 -0.61
N GLU A 261 -17.53 -8.67 -1.50
CA GLU A 261 -18.59 -9.48 -2.14
C GLU A 261 -18.02 -10.68 -2.94
N PHE A 262 -16.71 -10.68 -3.26
CA PHE A 262 -16.03 -11.81 -3.89
C PHE A 262 -15.55 -12.91 -2.93
N GLY A 263 -15.77 -12.77 -1.61
CA GLY A 263 -15.57 -13.84 -0.64
C GLY A 263 -14.22 -14.55 -0.75
N PHE A 264 -13.08 -13.84 -0.70
CA PHE A 264 -11.73 -14.44 -0.77
C PHE A 264 -10.87 -14.10 0.46
N SER A 265 -9.77 -14.82 0.67
CA SER A 265 -8.68 -14.51 1.62
C SER A 265 -7.36 -14.20 0.90
N TYR A 266 -6.59 -13.25 1.43
CA TYR A 266 -5.27 -12.87 0.93
C TYR A 266 -4.22 -13.91 1.30
N VAL A 267 -3.63 -14.61 0.32
CA VAL A 267 -2.59 -15.63 0.54
C VAL A 267 -1.22 -14.99 0.71
N LYS A 268 -0.77 -14.22 -0.28
CA LYS A 268 0.52 -13.51 -0.21
C LYS A 268 0.56 -12.35 -1.19
N GLN A 269 1.47 -11.41 -0.97
CA GLN A 269 1.87 -10.47 -2.02
C GLN A 269 2.80 -11.19 -3.01
N ILE A 270 2.48 -11.14 -4.30
CA ILE A 270 3.24 -11.84 -5.35
C ILE A 270 4.53 -11.08 -5.69
N CYS A 271 4.47 -9.75 -5.69
CA CYS A 271 5.60 -8.90 -6.07
C CYS A 271 5.75 -7.74 -5.07
N SER A 272 6.90 -7.68 -4.40
CA SER A 272 7.23 -6.57 -3.50
C SER A 272 7.22 -5.25 -4.28
N GLY A 273 6.52 -4.23 -3.78
CA GLY A 273 6.38 -2.94 -4.45
C GLY A 273 5.22 -2.80 -5.43
N LYS A 274 4.51 -3.90 -5.75
CA LYS A 274 3.25 -3.84 -6.50
C LYS A 274 2.10 -4.27 -5.60
N LEU A 275 0.95 -3.62 -5.70
CA LEU A 275 -0.29 -4.06 -5.04
C LEU A 275 -0.90 -5.25 -5.79
N LEU A 276 -0.16 -6.36 -5.82
CA LEU A 276 -0.49 -7.59 -6.54
C LEU A 276 -0.42 -8.76 -5.55
N PHE A 277 -1.56 -9.39 -5.32
CA PHE A 277 -1.75 -10.38 -4.28
C PHE A 277 -2.27 -11.68 -4.87
N LEU A 278 -1.79 -12.80 -4.35
CA LEU A 278 -2.43 -14.08 -4.50
C LEU A 278 -3.56 -14.14 -3.46
N VAL A 279 -4.75 -14.52 -3.90
CA VAL A 279 -5.94 -14.67 -3.04
C VAL A 279 -6.57 -16.04 -3.27
N LYS A 280 -7.30 -16.55 -2.28
CA LYS A 280 -8.02 -17.83 -2.33
C LYS A 280 -9.51 -17.58 -2.10
N GLY A 281 -10.37 -18.02 -3.02
CA GLY A 281 -11.81 -17.88 -2.84
C GLY A 281 -12.37 -18.76 -1.71
N LYS A 282 -13.42 -18.29 -1.04
CA LYS A 282 -14.06 -18.93 0.12
C LYS A 282 -15.48 -19.41 -0.18
N THR A 283 -16.10 -18.94 -1.25
CA THR A 283 -17.51 -19.20 -1.54
C THR A 283 -17.78 -19.36 -3.03
N GLY A 284 -18.86 -20.07 -3.37
CA GLY A 284 -19.34 -20.21 -4.75
C GLY A 284 -18.34 -20.94 -5.66
N ASP A 285 -18.38 -20.62 -6.96
CA ASP A 285 -17.54 -21.24 -8.00
C ASP A 285 -16.04 -20.96 -7.85
N PHE A 286 -15.68 -20.02 -6.97
CA PHE A 286 -14.30 -19.68 -6.64
C PHE A 286 -13.81 -20.32 -5.34
N GLN A 287 -14.64 -21.13 -4.66
CA GLN A 287 -14.24 -21.79 -3.43
C GLN A 287 -12.95 -22.58 -3.62
N ASP A 288 -11.99 -22.33 -2.74
CA ASP A 288 -10.63 -22.86 -2.75
C ASP A 288 -9.76 -22.54 -3.97
N LYS A 289 -10.27 -21.76 -4.93
CA LYS A 289 -9.53 -21.36 -6.14
C LYS A 289 -8.54 -20.24 -5.84
N LEU A 290 -7.30 -20.40 -6.28
CA LEU A 290 -6.27 -19.36 -6.26
C LEU A 290 -6.47 -18.38 -7.42
N MET A 291 -6.37 -17.09 -7.12
CA MET A 291 -6.57 -15.99 -8.05
C MET A 291 -5.56 -14.88 -7.78
N VAL A 292 -5.37 -13.99 -8.75
CA VAL A 292 -4.58 -12.78 -8.57
C VAL A 292 -5.52 -11.60 -8.36
N LEU A 293 -5.28 -10.86 -7.28
CA LEU A 293 -5.92 -9.59 -6.97
C LEU A 293 -4.92 -8.47 -7.21
N LYS A 294 -5.24 -7.55 -8.11
CA LYS A 294 -4.44 -6.36 -8.42
C LYS A 294 -5.19 -5.10 -8.05
N PHE A 295 -4.52 -4.17 -7.37
CA PHE A 295 -4.96 -2.79 -7.21
C PHE A 295 -4.06 -1.87 -8.05
N THR A 296 -4.65 -1.02 -8.87
CA THR A 296 -3.93 -0.08 -9.74
C THR A 296 -4.72 1.21 -9.94
N LYS A 297 -4.07 2.28 -10.40
CA LYS A 297 -4.72 3.57 -10.67
C LYS A 297 -5.36 3.64 -12.05
N ARG A 298 -4.91 2.80 -12.97
CA ARG A 298 -5.39 2.73 -14.35
C ARG A 298 -5.28 1.30 -14.83
N TYR A 299 -6.24 0.86 -15.63
CA TYR A 299 -6.24 -0.49 -16.18
C TYR A 299 -6.93 -0.56 -17.54
N GLY A 300 -6.24 -1.15 -18.52
CA GLY A 300 -6.76 -1.42 -19.85
C GLY A 300 -7.68 -2.64 -19.88
N ILE A 301 -8.81 -2.58 -19.17
CA ILE A 301 -9.72 -3.72 -19.02
C ILE A 301 -10.25 -4.25 -20.36
N ASP A 302 -10.52 -3.37 -21.32
CA ASP A 302 -11.05 -3.77 -22.63
C ASP A 302 -10.04 -4.60 -23.42
N GLY A 303 -8.77 -4.18 -23.42
CA GLY A 303 -7.67 -4.92 -24.04
C GLY A 303 -7.42 -6.25 -23.33
N HIS A 304 -7.47 -6.27 -22.00
CA HIS A 304 -7.33 -7.51 -21.22
C HIS A 304 -8.46 -8.50 -21.56
N ASN A 305 -9.72 -8.08 -21.46
CA ASN A 305 -10.88 -8.93 -21.76
C ASN A 305 -10.86 -9.45 -23.21
N TYR A 306 -10.45 -8.62 -24.17
CA TYR A 306 -10.29 -9.03 -25.56
C TYR A 306 -9.25 -10.16 -25.69
N CYS A 307 -8.08 -10.02 -25.07
CA CYS A 307 -7.03 -11.04 -25.07
C CYS A 307 -7.43 -12.30 -24.30
N ALA A 308 -8.10 -12.16 -23.16
CA ALA A 308 -8.60 -13.26 -22.34
C ALA A 308 -9.59 -14.12 -23.12
N LYS A 309 -10.51 -13.50 -23.86
CA LYS A 309 -11.46 -14.20 -24.76
C LYS A 309 -10.76 -15.00 -25.85
N LYS A 310 -9.57 -14.57 -26.27
CA LYS A 310 -8.71 -15.27 -27.24
C LYS A 310 -7.70 -16.22 -26.59
N LYS A 311 -7.76 -16.40 -25.26
CA LYS A 311 -6.87 -17.25 -24.46
C LYS A 311 -5.39 -16.85 -24.51
N VAL A 312 -5.12 -15.58 -24.81
CA VAL A 312 -3.76 -14.98 -24.82
C VAL A 312 -3.53 -13.98 -23.70
N ALA A 313 -4.38 -14.00 -22.68
CA ALA A 313 -4.21 -13.32 -21.41
C ALA A 313 -4.91 -14.13 -20.30
N PRO A 314 -4.59 -13.90 -19.02
CA PRO A 314 -5.35 -14.43 -17.89
C PRO A 314 -6.85 -14.13 -18.01
N GLU A 315 -7.71 -15.03 -17.56
CA GLU A 315 -9.14 -14.70 -17.43
C GLU A 315 -9.36 -13.63 -16.37
N VAL A 316 -10.20 -12.63 -16.65
CA VAL A 316 -10.63 -11.65 -15.65
C VAL A 316 -11.92 -12.15 -15.00
N TYR A 317 -11.90 -12.33 -13.69
CA TYR A 317 -13.06 -12.73 -12.89
C TYR A 317 -13.82 -11.52 -12.36
N ALA A 318 -13.12 -10.42 -12.07
CA ALA A 318 -13.74 -9.20 -11.59
C ALA A 318 -12.95 -7.97 -12.03
N HIS A 319 -13.67 -6.88 -12.29
CA HIS A 319 -13.10 -5.56 -12.51
C HIS A 319 -14.03 -4.52 -11.87
N ASN A 320 -13.48 -3.71 -10.95
CA ASN A 320 -14.20 -2.63 -10.32
C ASN A 320 -13.35 -1.37 -10.39
N ASN A 321 -13.91 -0.32 -11.00
CA ASN A 321 -13.25 0.98 -11.14
C ASN A 321 -13.95 2.01 -10.26
N ARG A 322 -13.22 2.59 -9.30
CA ARG A 322 -13.65 3.68 -8.43
C ARG A 322 -12.76 4.90 -8.64
N THR A 323 -13.25 6.06 -8.18
CA THR A 323 -12.69 7.41 -8.41
C THR A 323 -11.16 7.50 -8.35
N SER A 324 -10.53 6.77 -7.44
CA SER A 324 -9.09 6.80 -7.24
C SER A 324 -8.41 5.44 -7.43
N TRP A 325 -9.12 4.33 -7.66
CA TRP A 325 -8.55 2.98 -7.69
C TRP A 325 -9.33 2.00 -8.56
N THR A 326 -8.60 1.07 -9.18
CA THR A 326 -9.11 -0.05 -9.95
C THR A 326 -8.65 -1.36 -9.33
N MET A 327 -9.58 -2.29 -9.14
CA MET A 327 -9.35 -3.68 -8.72
C MET A 327 -9.58 -4.56 -9.92
N VAL A 328 -8.68 -5.52 -10.07
CA VAL A 328 -8.82 -6.59 -11.03
C VAL A 328 -8.57 -7.90 -10.30
N VAL A 329 -9.55 -8.80 -10.33
CA VAL A 329 -9.38 -10.19 -9.92
C VAL A 329 -9.26 -11.02 -11.19
N MET A 330 -8.18 -11.79 -11.32
CA MET A 330 -7.87 -12.53 -12.54
C MET A 330 -7.28 -13.90 -12.24
N GLU A 331 -7.18 -14.73 -13.28
CA GLU A 331 -6.56 -16.06 -13.24
C GLU A 331 -5.13 -15.98 -12.70
N TYR A 332 -4.83 -16.88 -11.77
CA TYR A 332 -3.47 -17.09 -11.31
C TYR A 332 -2.75 -18.07 -12.23
N LEU A 333 -1.77 -17.55 -12.98
CA LEU A 333 -0.85 -18.37 -13.76
C LEU A 333 0.22 -18.91 -12.82
N SER A 334 0.05 -20.15 -12.36
CA SER A 334 0.90 -20.73 -11.31
C SER A 334 2.34 -20.93 -11.80
N GLU A 335 3.31 -20.78 -10.89
CA GLU A 335 4.74 -21.02 -11.20
C GLU A 335 5.03 -22.49 -11.59
N GLU A 336 4.15 -23.42 -11.17
CA GLU A 336 4.19 -24.84 -11.56
C GLU A 336 3.84 -25.06 -13.03
N GLU A 337 3.07 -24.15 -13.62
CA GLU A 337 2.56 -24.27 -14.99
C GLU A 337 3.18 -23.25 -15.94
N TYR A 338 3.57 -22.07 -15.44
CA TYR A 338 4.06 -20.95 -16.23
C TYR A 338 5.35 -20.33 -15.68
N ILE A 339 6.12 -19.75 -16.58
CA ILE A 339 7.25 -18.86 -16.29
C ILE A 339 7.17 -17.62 -17.16
N THR A 340 7.88 -16.54 -16.79
CA THR A 340 8.00 -15.39 -17.70
C THR A 340 8.85 -15.77 -18.92
N ALA A 341 8.58 -15.13 -20.07
CA ALA A 341 9.42 -15.31 -21.25
C ALA A 341 10.87 -14.85 -20.99
N HIS A 342 11.05 -13.82 -20.15
CA HIS A 342 12.38 -13.41 -19.68
C HIS A 342 13.15 -14.57 -19.01
N THR A 343 12.51 -15.27 -18.06
CA THR A 343 13.10 -16.45 -17.41
C THR A 343 13.36 -17.58 -18.41
N ALA A 344 12.42 -17.84 -19.32
CA ALA A 344 12.58 -18.88 -20.35
C ALA A 344 13.79 -18.63 -21.27
N ILE A 345 14.04 -17.36 -21.63
CA ILE A 345 15.21 -16.94 -22.41
C ILE A 345 16.49 -17.16 -21.59
N TYR A 346 16.50 -16.70 -20.34
CA TYR A 346 17.68 -16.79 -19.46
C TYR A 346 18.10 -18.23 -19.19
N ASP A 347 17.13 -19.10 -18.88
CA ASP A 347 17.36 -20.53 -18.60
C ASP A 347 17.70 -21.34 -19.86
N ARG A 348 17.70 -20.71 -21.05
CA ARG A 348 17.91 -21.34 -22.36
C ARG A 348 17.04 -22.57 -22.60
N LYS A 349 15.82 -22.58 -22.04
CA LYS A 349 14.88 -23.70 -22.20
C LYS A 349 14.46 -23.91 -23.65
N GLN A 350 14.54 -22.86 -24.49
CA GLN A 350 14.21 -22.93 -25.91
C GLN A 350 14.99 -21.91 -26.74
N ASP A 351 15.02 -22.11 -28.06
CA ASP A 351 15.54 -21.13 -28.99
C ASP A 351 14.77 -19.81 -28.85
N ARG A 352 15.51 -18.76 -28.56
CA ARG A 352 15.01 -17.39 -28.40
C ARG A 352 14.19 -16.91 -29.59
N LYS A 353 14.57 -17.28 -30.81
CA LYS A 353 13.84 -16.90 -32.03
C LYS A 353 12.46 -17.54 -32.08
N VAL A 354 12.34 -18.78 -31.62
CA VAL A 354 11.04 -19.48 -31.53
C VAL A 354 10.15 -18.82 -30.49
N LEU A 355 10.70 -18.50 -29.32
CA LEU A 355 9.98 -17.79 -28.26
C LEU A 355 9.53 -16.39 -28.71
N LEU A 356 10.43 -15.62 -29.34
CA LEU A 356 10.10 -14.31 -29.88
C LEU A 356 8.98 -14.43 -30.92
N LYS A 357 9.07 -15.38 -31.84
CA LYS A 357 8.04 -15.55 -32.87
C LYS A 357 6.67 -15.84 -32.27
N LYS A 358 6.59 -16.72 -31.27
CA LYS A 358 5.34 -16.97 -30.52
C LYS A 358 4.84 -15.72 -29.79
N ALA A 359 5.73 -14.92 -29.23
CA ALA A 359 5.37 -13.66 -28.58
C ALA A 359 4.81 -12.65 -29.58
N GLU A 360 5.43 -12.50 -30.76
CA GLU A 360 4.92 -11.64 -31.83
C GLU A 360 3.53 -12.10 -32.30
N ASP A 361 3.33 -13.41 -32.46
CA ASP A 361 2.03 -13.97 -32.87
C ASP A 361 0.96 -13.72 -31.80
N THR A 362 1.32 -13.82 -30.51
CA THR A 362 0.45 -13.54 -29.36
C THR A 362 0.07 -12.05 -29.31
N VAL A 363 1.04 -11.15 -29.45
CA VAL A 363 0.81 -9.70 -29.46
C VAL A 363 0.02 -9.25 -30.69
N SER A 364 0.20 -9.92 -31.83
CA SER A 364 -0.58 -9.64 -33.05
C SER A 364 -2.08 -9.84 -32.82
N ILE A 365 -2.48 -10.74 -31.92
CA ILE A 365 -3.89 -10.92 -31.54
C ILE A 365 -4.40 -9.66 -30.81
N LEU A 366 -3.67 -9.15 -29.81
CA LEU A 366 -4.00 -7.88 -29.13
C LEU A 366 -4.16 -6.74 -30.14
N HIS A 367 -3.21 -6.61 -31.06
CA HIS A 367 -3.19 -5.57 -32.09
C HIS A 367 -4.34 -5.69 -33.08
N ALA A 368 -4.75 -6.90 -33.44
CA ALA A 368 -5.93 -7.15 -34.27
C ALA A 368 -7.23 -6.68 -33.60
N GLY A 369 -7.26 -6.63 -32.26
CA GLY A 369 -8.36 -6.04 -31.49
C GLY A 369 -8.39 -4.50 -31.48
N GLY A 370 -7.40 -3.84 -32.09
CA GLY A 370 -7.29 -2.37 -32.08
C GLY A 370 -6.58 -1.80 -30.86
N PHE A 371 -6.03 -2.66 -30.00
CA PHE A 371 -5.35 -2.24 -28.77
C PHE A 371 -3.84 -2.16 -28.94
N ALA A 372 -3.21 -1.32 -28.14
CA ALA A 372 -1.77 -1.28 -27.89
C ALA A 372 -1.52 -1.44 -26.38
N HIS A 373 -0.46 -2.15 -25.99
CA HIS A 373 -0.18 -2.46 -24.59
C HIS A 373 0.58 -1.33 -23.89
N GLY A 374 1.61 -0.79 -24.56
CA GLY A 374 2.50 0.27 -24.09
C GLY A 374 3.69 -0.20 -23.27
N ASP A 375 3.62 -1.39 -22.65
CA ASP A 375 4.68 -1.94 -21.79
C ASP A 375 4.99 -3.42 -22.08
N LEU A 376 5.15 -3.80 -23.36
CA LEU A 376 5.37 -5.20 -23.75
C LEU A 376 6.85 -5.62 -23.66
N TRP A 377 7.22 -6.13 -22.49
CA TRP A 377 8.52 -6.77 -22.22
C TRP A 377 8.39 -8.28 -22.13
N ALA A 378 9.49 -9.01 -22.32
CA ALA A 378 9.58 -10.44 -22.03
C ALA A 378 9.16 -10.81 -20.59
N SER A 379 9.24 -9.89 -19.64
CA SER A 379 8.74 -10.07 -18.27
C SER A 379 7.22 -9.94 -18.14
N ASN A 380 6.57 -9.24 -19.06
CA ASN A 380 5.10 -9.06 -19.13
C ASN A 380 4.43 -10.09 -20.07
N ILE A 381 5.17 -11.16 -20.39
CA ILE A 381 4.66 -12.32 -21.13
C ILE A 381 4.99 -13.56 -20.31
N MET A 382 3.98 -14.40 -20.07
CA MET A 382 4.13 -15.71 -19.45
C MET A 382 3.96 -16.81 -20.49
N VAL A 383 4.76 -17.85 -20.38
CA VAL A 383 4.76 -19.04 -21.24
C VAL A 383 4.59 -20.28 -20.37
N SER A 384 3.73 -21.20 -20.79
CA SER A 384 3.54 -22.47 -20.08
C SER A 384 4.79 -23.36 -20.20
N HIS A 385 5.08 -24.24 -19.23
CA HIS A 385 6.26 -25.12 -19.30
C HIS A 385 6.22 -26.11 -20.48
N ASP A 386 5.03 -26.50 -20.94
CA ASP A 386 4.86 -27.29 -22.17
C ASP A 386 5.07 -26.45 -23.46
N MET A 387 5.25 -25.14 -23.31
CA MET A 387 5.46 -24.14 -24.36
C MET A 387 4.27 -23.99 -25.32
N MET A 388 3.11 -24.54 -24.99
CA MET A 388 1.93 -24.52 -25.86
C MET A 388 1.12 -23.24 -25.73
N GLN A 389 1.20 -22.57 -24.57
CA GLN A 389 0.44 -21.37 -24.28
C GLN A 389 1.35 -20.19 -23.98
N MET A 390 0.95 -19.02 -24.46
CA MET A 390 1.60 -17.76 -24.17
C MET A 390 0.52 -16.72 -23.84
N LYS A 391 0.70 -16.04 -22.71
CA LYS A 391 -0.25 -15.07 -22.19
C LYS A 391 0.44 -13.74 -21.92
N VAL A 392 -0.15 -12.66 -22.39
CA VAL A 392 0.22 -11.29 -22.04
C VAL A 392 -0.35 -10.97 -20.65
N ILE A 393 0.43 -10.30 -19.82
CA ILE A 393 0.05 -9.83 -18.49
C ILE A 393 0.38 -8.34 -18.33
N ASP A 394 -0.10 -7.73 -17.24
CA ASP A 394 0.17 -6.34 -16.86
C ASP A 394 -0.43 -5.26 -17.78
N PHE A 395 -1.76 -5.24 -17.91
CA PHE A 395 -2.51 -4.33 -18.78
C PHE A 395 -2.67 -2.88 -18.27
N ASP A 396 -1.83 -2.37 -17.37
CA ASP A 396 -2.05 -1.06 -16.73
C ASP A 396 -2.09 0.11 -17.73
N TRP A 397 -1.28 0.04 -18.78
CA TRP A 397 -1.20 1.10 -19.79
C TRP A 397 -1.99 0.80 -21.05
N CYS A 398 -2.48 -0.43 -21.18
CA CYS A 398 -3.15 -0.91 -22.38
C CYS A 398 -4.41 -0.08 -22.68
N GLY A 399 -4.67 0.14 -23.96
CA GLY A 399 -5.91 0.73 -24.45
C GLY A 399 -5.92 0.83 -25.96
N LEU A 400 -6.84 1.62 -26.51
CA LEU A 400 -6.95 1.78 -27.96
C LEU A 400 -5.69 2.44 -28.53
N ASP A 401 -5.23 1.89 -29.65
CA ASP A 401 -4.06 2.36 -30.40
C ASP A 401 -4.20 3.85 -30.76
N GLY A 402 -3.19 4.65 -30.40
CA GLY A 402 -3.17 6.09 -30.61
C GLY A 402 -4.11 6.91 -29.70
N SER A 403 -4.86 6.27 -28.80
CA SER A 403 -5.75 6.97 -27.86
C SER A 403 -5.29 6.84 -26.40
N ALA A 404 -4.86 5.65 -25.98
CA ALA A 404 -4.25 5.48 -24.66
C ALA A 404 -2.95 6.27 -24.57
N THR A 405 -2.61 6.83 -23.41
CA THR A 405 -1.39 7.64 -23.24
C THR A 405 -0.44 7.06 -22.21
N TYR A 406 0.85 7.29 -22.43
CA TYR A 406 1.88 7.01 -21.43
C TYR A 406 1.71 7.89 -20.20
N PRO A 407 2.03 7.40 -18.99
CA PRO A 407 2.17 8.25 -17.81
C PRO A 407 3.14 9.42 -18.05
N HIS A 408 3.01 10.49 -17.27
CA HIS A 408 3.92 11.64 -17.36
C HIS A 408 5.34 11.33 -16.83
N PHE A 409 5.50 10.23 -16.10
CA PHE A 409 6.77 9.80 -15.52
C PHE A 409 7.08 8.37 -15.97
N ILE A 410 7.62 8.22 -17.18
CA ILE A 410 8.15 6.95 -17.68
C ILE A 410 9.66 6.87 -17.37
N SER A 411 10.18 5.66 -17.20
CA SER A 411 11.61 5.45 -16.90
C SER A 411 12.49 5.96 -18.05
N THR A 412 13.52 6.74 -17.74
CA THR A 412 14.51 7.22 -18.72
C THR A 412 15.58 6.19 -19.06
N ASN A 413 15.64 5.08 -18.32
CA ASN A 413 16.68 4.05 -18.46
C ASN A 413 16.25 2.91 -19.39
N ILE A 414 15.13 3.09 -20.09
CA ILE A 414 14.59 2.11 -21.03
C ILE A 414 14.88 2.59 -22.46
N PRO A 415 15.33 1.69 -23.36
CA PRO A 415 15.41 1.98 -24.78
C PRO A 415 14.00 2.05 -25.38
N TRP A 416 13.30 3.15 -25.18
CA TRP A 416 11.97 3.35 -25.79
C TRP A 416 12.07 3.52 -27.31
N HIS A 417 10.97 3.25 -28.00
CA HIS A 417 10.84 3.64 -29.41
C HIS A 417 10.94 5.17 -29.52
N HIS A 418 11.61 5.70 -30.56
CA HIS A 418 11.91 7.13 -30.70
C HIS A 418 10.69 8.07 -30.67
N SER A 419 9.49 7.54 -30.89
CA SER A 419 8.22 8.29 -30.85
C SER A 419 7.45 8.17 -29.52
N VAL A 420 8.00 7.47 -28.52
CA VAL A 420 7.47 7.41 -27.15
C VAL A 420 7.92 8.66 -26.39
N ASP A 421 6.99 9.27 -25.68
CA ASP A 421 7.27 10.43 -24.82
C ASP A 421 6.16 10.56 -23.75
N CYS A 422 6.44 11.30 -22.68
CA CYS A 422 5.57 11.48 -21.53
C CYS A 422 4.21 12.06 -21.93
N GLY A 423 3.11 11.43 -21.50
CA GLY A 423 1.75 11.87 -21.84
C GLY A 423 1.36 11.69 -23.31
N LYS A 424 2.24 11.15 -24.17
CA LYS A 424 1.92 10.92 -25.59
C LYS A 424 1.13 9.62 -25.80
N PRO A 425 0.45 9.50 -26.95
CA PRO A 425 -0.26 8.28 -27.30
C PRO A 425 0.63 7.05 -27.41
N ILE A 426 0.15 5.95 -26.84
CA ILE A 426 0.68 4.59 -26.96
C ILE A 426 0.27 4.04 -28.33
N LYS A 427 1.22 3.43 -29.03
CA LYS A 427 1.02 2.86 -30.36
C LYS A 427 1.45 1.41 -30.43
N LYS A 428 0.83 0.62 -31.32
CA LYS A 428 1.21 -0.79 -31.57
C LYS A 428 2.69 -0.97 -31.96
N GLU A 429 3.26 0.00 -32.67
CA GLU A 429 4.69 0.00 -33.03
C GLU A 429 5.61 0.05 -31.82
N HIS A 430 5.17 0.70 -30.72
CA HIS A 430 5.92 0.76 -29.46
C HIS A 430 6.03 -0.62 -28.83
N ASP A 431 4.96 -1.40 -28.87
CA ASP A 431 4.91 -2.77 -28.36
C ASP A 431 5.91 -3.68 -29.08
N MET A 432 5.89 -3.67 -30.42
CA MET A 432 6.78 -4.52 -31.23
C MET A 432 8.25 -4.16 -31.04
N TYR A 433 8.55 -2.87 -30.86
CA TYR A 433 9.90 -2.40 -30.62
C TYR A 433 10.43 -2.89 -29.26
N LEU A 434 9.68 -2.67 -28.18
CA LEU A 434 10.07 -3.12 -26.83
C LEU A 434 10.16 -4.64 -26.74
N LEU A 435 9.21 -5.34 -27.38
CA LEU A 435 9.21 -6.80 -27.39
C LEU A 435 10.51 -7.32 -28.00
N LYS A 436 10.86 -6.88 -29.21
CA LYS A 436 12.11 -7.30 -29.87
C LYS A 436 13.33 -6.96 -29.04
N LYS A 437 13.39 -5.75 -28.46
CA LYS A 437 14.50 -5.32 -27.59
C LYS A 437 14.66 -6.20 -26.37
N SER A 438 13.56 -6.63 -25.75
CA SER A 438 13.62 -7.53 -24.58
C SER A 438 14.03 -8.97 -24.93
N PHE A 439 13.94 -9.33 -26.21
CA PHE A 439 14.43 -10.58 -26.78
C PHE A 439 15.74 -10.39 -27.58
N GLU A 440 16.49 -9.30 -27.35
CA GLU A 440 17.90 -9.11 -27.77
C GLU A 440 18.85 -9.21 -26.57
#